data_AF-A0A2N1MI21-F1
#
_entry.id   AF-A0A2N1MI21-F1
#
_cell.length_a   1.000
_cell.length_b   1.000
_cell.length_c   1.000
_cell.angle_alpha   90.00
_cell.angle_beta   90.00
_cell.angle_gamma   90.00
#
_symmetry.space_group_name_H-M   'P 1'
#
loop_
_entity.id
_entity.type
_entity.pdbx_description
1 polymer ?
#
loop_
_entity_poly.entity_id
_entity_poly.type
_entity_poly.pdbx_seq_one_letter_code
_entity_poly.pdbx_strand_id
1 'polypeptide(L)'
;MSFFRRGCVTHHKHIDYFRNVKKDNQPPKTVINNKISHAKSLFHSWQTINVKHVHSNRLGISYDVSYQANGRKYLDKHNDRRMYRKRLYNLDFKYSDDNEGTNISIRQQRRFERSCRSVFNDRSQKPPSRNPATSRSDQLRLSKQHRFLVDHLQHINKPVMHLKYKKCSTRFDPTLYNFPIPYHLDRVQVKEHVMVNEPLIPQNYVATTASATLSPQEFRLSHK
;
A
#
# COMPACT_ATOMS: atom_id res chain seq x y z
N MET A 1 -6.05 28.92 19.51
CA MET A 1 -7.02 27.88 19.10
C MET A 1 -6.29 26.64 18.61
N SER A 2 -6.42 25.49 19.29
CA SER A 2 -5.74 24.25 18.92
C SER A 2 -6.71 23.23 18.31
N PHE A 3 -6.66 23.12 16.98
CA PHE A 3 -7.22 22.03 16.19
C PHE A 3 -6.41 20.73 16.40
N PHE A 4 -6.58 20.04 17.53
CA PHE A 4 -5.98 18.72 17.81
C PHE A 4 -4.45 18.62 17.60
N ARG A 5 -3.72 19.72 17.81
CA ARG A 5 -2.25 19.72 17.72
C ARG A 5 -1.65 19.40 19.08
N ARG A 6 -0.63 18.53 19.11
CA ARG A 6 0.19 18.31 20.31
C ARG A 6 1.03 19.56 20.57
N GLY A 7 1.02 20.06 21.80
CA GLY A 7 1.87 21.18 22.22
C GLY A 7 3.34 20.82 22.09
N CYS A 8 4.19 21.80 21.76
CA CYS A 8 5.64 21.60 21.81
C CYS A 8 6.12 21.42 23.27
N VAL A 9 7.36 20.97 23.46
CA VAL A 9 7.93 20.64 24.78
C VAL A 9 7.79 21.79 25.79
N THR A 10 7.93 23.04 25.34
CA THR A 10 7.75 24.23 26.18
C THR A 10 6.30 24.46 26.61
N HIS A 11 5.34 24.06 25.78
CA HIS A 11 3.91 24.16 26.07
C HIS A 11 3.33 22.89 26.72
N HIS A 12 4.13 21.85 26.92
CA HIS A 12 3.71 20.62 27.59
C HIS A 12 3.22 20.88 29.02
N LYS A 13 3.89 21.80 29.73
CA LYS A 13 3.54 22.22 31.11
C LYS A 13 2.16 22.88 31.21
N HIS A 14 1.60 23.36 30.10
CA HIS A 14 0.32 24.05 30.07
C HIS A 14 -0.80 23.19 29.47
N ILE A 15 -0.54 21.92 29.16
CA ILE A 15 -1.54 21.03 28.52
C ILE A 15 -2.80 20.87 29.36
N ASP A 16 -2.65 20.86 30.70
CA ASP A 16 -3.79 20.69 31.60
C ASP A 16 -4.76 21.86 31.58
N TYR A 17 -4.28 23.08 31.32
CA TYR A 17 -5.11 24.28 31.17
C TYR A 17 -5.97 24.26 29.89
N PHE A 18 -5.55 23.51 28.87
CA PHE A 18 -6.26 23.44 27.58
C PHE A 18 -7.13 22.19 27.43
N ARG A 19 -7.42 21.46 28.51
CA ARG A 19 -8.38 20.35 28.50
C ARG A 19 -9.81 20.88 28.40
N ASN A 20 -10.17 21.46 27.25
CA ASN A 20 -11.55 21.62 26.80
C ASN A 20 -12.11 20.26 26.37
N VAL A 21 -12.09 19.28 27.26
CA VAL A 21 -12.74 18.00 27.05
C VAL A 21 -14.19 18.21 27.48
N LYS A 22 -15.10 18.30 26.51
CA LYS A 22 -16.52 18.09 26.78
C LYS A 22 -16.61 16.76 27.54
N LYS A 23 -17.06 16.78 28.80
CA LYS A 23 -17.21 15.58 29.62
C LYS A 23 -18.20 14.66 28.90
N ASP A 24 -17.70 13.62 28.25
CA ASP A 24 -18.54 12.58 27.68
C ASP A 24 -18.97 11.68 28.84
N ASN A 25 -20.27 11.60 29.12
CA ASN A 25 -20.84 10.89 30.28
C ASN A 25 -20.84 9.36 30.11
N GLN A 26 -20.07 8.82 29.17
CA GLN A 26 -19.98 7.38 28.93
C GLN A 26 -18.85 6.80 29.80
N PRO A 27 -19.09 5.69 30.53
CA PRO A 27 -18.01 5.00 31.22
C PRO A 27 -16.94 4.60 30.19
N PRO A 28 -15.64 4.72 30.53
CA PRO A 28 -14.58 4.39 29.60
C PRO A 28 -14.75 2.93 29.18
N LYS A 29 -15.17 2.69 27.94
CA LYS A 29 -15.16 1.35 27.35
C LYS A 29 -13.73 0.85 27.44
N THR A 30 -13.48 -0.07 28.37
CA THR A 30 -12.20 -0.76 28.52
C THR A 30 -12.05 -1.71 27.34
N VAL A 31 -11.78 -1.15 26.16
CA VAL A 31 -11.37 -1.95 25.00
C VAL A 31 -10.00 -2.48 25.35
N ILE A 32 -9.98 -3.68 25.95
CA ILE A 32 -8.74 -4.36 26.31
C ILE A 32 -7.99 -4.64 25.00
N ASN A 33 -7.02 -3.78 24.70
CA ASN A 33 -6.14 -3.88 23.54
C ASN A 33 -5.15 -5.04 23.75
N ASN A 34 -5.66 -6.26 23.68
CA ASN A 34 -4.89 -7.48 23.80
C ASN A 34 -4.63 -8.13 22.43
N LYS A 35 -3.63 -9.01 22.38
CA LYS A 35 -3.24 -9.73 21.17
C LYS A 35 -4.41 -10.51 20.54
N ILE A 36 -5.29 -11.08 21.37
CA ILE A 36 -6.42 -11.92 20.94
C ILE A 36 -7.47 -11.08 20.20
N SER A 37 -7.86 -9.93 20.75
CA SER A 37 -8.83 -9.02 20.11
C SER A 37 -8.30 -8.51 18.77
N HIS A 38 -7.02 -8.12 18.71
CA HIS A 38 -6.37 -7.74 17.45
C HIS A 38 -6.36 -8.90 16.44
N ALA A 39 -6.05 -10.13 16.88
CA ALA A 39 -6.07 -11.30 15.99
C ALA A 39 -7.47 -11.59 15.44
N LYS A 40 -8.51 -11.53 16.28
CA LYS A 40 -9.92 -11.68 15.88
C LYS A 40 -10.34 -10.61 14.86
N SER A 41 -10.02 -9.35 15.12
CA SER A 41 -10.32 -8.23 14.21
C SER A 41 -9.63 -8.40 12.84
N LEU A 42 -8.36 -8.83 12.83
CA LEU A 42 -7.63 -9.10 11.59
C LEU A 42 -8.19 -10.29 10.81
N PHE A 43 -8.54 -11.37 11.51
CA PHE A 43 -9.18 -12.53 10.89
C PHE A 43 -10.49 -12.12 10.20
N HIS A 44 -11.36 -11.39 10.90
CA HIS A 44 -12.63 -10.92 10.33
C HIS A 44 -12.42 -9.98 9.14
N SER A 45 -11.46 -9.04 9.26
CA SER A 45 -11.13 -8.12 8.16
C SER A 45 -10.62 -8.87 6.93
N TRP A 46 -9.80 -9.90 7.10
CA TRP A 46 -9.33 -10.75 6.01
C TRP A 46 -10.45 -11.61 5.41
N GLN A 47 -11.27 -12.23 6.25
CA GLN A 47 -12.34 -13.14 5.82
C GLN A 47 -13.43 -12.41 5.04
N THR A 48 -13.79 -11.19 5.47
CA THR A 48 -14.79 -10.34 4.82
C THR A 48 -14.23 -9.50 3.67
N ILE A 49 -12.92 -9.59 3.42
CA ILE A 49 -12.23 -8.78 2.41
C ILE A 49 -12.48 -7.28 2.67
N ASN A 50 -12.47 -6.89 3.95
CA ASN A 50 -12.70 -5.51 4.34
C ASN A 50 -11.58 -4.62 3.78
N VAL A 51 -12.00 -3.60 3.02
CA VAL A 51 -11.10 -2.59 2.48
C VAL A 51 -11.33 -1.30 3.25
N LYS A 52 -10.24 -0.80 3.85
CA LYS A 52 -10.21 0.51 4.48
C LYS A 52 -9.61 1.52 3.50
N HIS A 53 -10.40 2.52 3.13
CA HIS A 53 -9.90 3.68 2.40
C HIS A 53 -9.16 4.63 3.36
N VAL A 54 -7.97 5.10 2.99
CA VAL A 54 -7.12 5.96 3.82
C VAL A 54 -6.77 7.22 3.06
N HIS A 55 -7.05 8.38 3.66
CA HIS A 55 -6.66 9.68 3.13
C HIS A 55 -5.56 10.33 3.99
N SER A 56 -4.54 10.90 3.34
CA SER A 56 -3.43 11.61 3.97
C SER A 56 -3.48 13.10 3.64
N ASN A 57 -4.12 13.88 4.51
CA ASN A 57 -4.21 15.35 4.38
C ASN A 57 -2.84 16.03 4.33
N ARG A 58 -1.78 15.38 4.82
CA ARG A 58 -0.42 15.94 4.80
C ARG A 58 0.21 15.90 3.42
N LEU A 59 -0.06 14.83 2.67
CA LEU A 59 0.56 14.52 1.39
C LEU A 59 -0.40 14.72 0.20
N GLY A 60 -1.71 14.87 0.44
CA GLY A 60 -2.71 14.95 -0.62
C GLY A 60 -2.84 13.64 -1.39
N ILE A 61 -2.74 12.50 -0.69
CA ILE A 61 -2.86 11.17 -1.30
C ILE A 61 -3.93 10.35 -0.59
N SER A 62 -4.57 9.48 -1.35
CA SER A 62 -5.44 8.43 -0.84
C SER A 62 -4.95 7.06 -1.29
N TYR A 63 -5.28 6.03 -0.52
CA TYR A 63 -4.97 4.65 -0.88
C TYR A 63 -5.84 3.67 -0.10
N ASP A 64 -5.97 2.47 -0.63
CA ASP A 64 -6.72 1.39 -0.01
C ASP A 64 -5.82 0.47 0.80
N VAL A 65 -6.39 -0.04 1.89
CA VAL A 65 -5.75 -0.96 2.81
C VAL A 65 -6.62 -2.19 2.99
N SER A 66 -6.03 -3.36 2.77
CA SER A 66 -6.67 -4.64 3.06
C SER A 66 -5.72 -5.58 3.77
N TYR A 67 -6.26 -6.63 4.38
CA TYR A 67 -5.49 -7.69 5.00
C TYR A 67 -5.56 -8.96 4.17
N GLN A 68 -4.41 -9.58 3.94
CA GLN A 68 -4.27 -10.83 3.21
C GLN A 68 -3.64 -11.88 4.12
N ALA A 69 -4.13 -13.12 4.07
CA ALA A 69 -3.42 -14.24 4.67
C ALA A 69 -2.09 -14.46 3.94
N ASN A 70 -1.08 -14.89 4.69
CA ASN A 70 0.21 -15.21 4.11
C ASN A 70 0.10 -16.54 3.36
N GLY A 71 0.34 -16.53 2.04
CA GLY A 71 0.20 -17.74 1.23
C GLY A 71 1.15 -18.85 1.68
N ARG A 72 0.72 -20.10 1.49
CA ARG A 72 1.45 -21.30 1.94
C ARG A 72 2.89 -21.36 1.44
N LYS A 73 3.12 -20.93 0.19
CA LYS A 73 4.46 -20.80 -0.41
C LYS A 73 5.47 -20.01 0.45
N TYR A 74 5.03 -18.95 1.14
CA TYR A 74 5.92 -18.15 1.97
C TYR A 74 6.29 -18.84 3.28
N LEU A 75 5.35 -19.63 3.81
CA LEU A 75 5.58 -20.42 4.99
C LEU A 75 6.57 -21.55 4.71
N ASP A 76 6.38 -22.27 3.60
CA ASP A 76 7.15 -23.48 3.32
C ASP A 76 8.51 -23.16 2.68
N LYS A 77 8.58 -22.20 1.74
CA LYS A 77 9.85 -21.83 1.07
C LYS A 77 10.72 -20.87 1.89
N HIS A 78 10.10 -19.95 2.61
CA HIS A 78 10.82 -18.85 3.29
C HIS A 78 10.74 -18.92 4.82
N ASN A 79 10.15 -19.99 5.38
CA ASN A 79 9.92 -20.14 6.83
C ASN A 79 9.21 -18.91 7.44
N ASP A 80 8.39 -18.22 6.63
CA ASP A 80 7.69 -17.02 7.06
C ASP A 80 6.41 -17.39 7.81
N ARG A 81 6.55 -17.57 9.13
CA ARG A 81 5.46 -17.97 10.02
C ARG A 81 4.39 -16.90 10.24
N ARG A 82 4.52 -15.71 9.65
CA ARG A 82 3.52 -14.64 9.86
C ARG A 82 2.21 -15.03 9.20
N MET A 83 1.10 -14.84 9.93
CA MET A 83 -0.23 -15.24 9.46
C MET A 83 -0.79 -14.27 8.42
N TYR A 84 -0.51 -12.96 8.58
CA TYR A 84 -1.14 -11.91 7.78
C TYR A 84 -0.14 -10.92 7.23
N ARG A 85 -0.53 -10.29 6.11
CA ARG A 85 0.12 -9.12 5.51
C ARG A 85 -0.92 -8.03 5.30
N LYS A 86 -0.57 -6.80 5.65
CA LYS A 86 -1.32 -5.60 5.36
C LYS A 86 -0.91 -5.10 3.98
N ARG A 87 -1.83 -5.13 3.03
CA ARG A 87 -1.63 -4.65 1.66
C ARG A 87 -2.07 -3.20 1.55
N LEU A 88 -1.21 -2.36 0.97
CA LEU A 88 -1.48 -0.97 0.62
C LEU A 88 -1.42 -0.86 -0.90
N TYR A 89 -2.44 -0.31 -1.54
CA TYR A 89 -2.59 -0.29 -3.01
C TYR A 89 -3.59 0.79 -3.45
N ASN A 90 -3.83 0.93 -4.76
CA ASN A 90 -4.71 1.95 -5.33
C ASN A 90 -4.34 3.35 -4.85
N LEU A 91 -3.07 3.74 -5.05
CA LEU A 91 -2.67 5.11 -4.77
C LEU A 91 -3.49 6.04 -5.67
N ASP A 92 -3.94 7.15 -5.11
CA ASP A 92 -4.60 8.22 -5.83
C ASP A 92 -4.21 9.57 -5.23
N PHE A 93 -4.22 10.61 -6.03
CA PHE A 93 -3.85 11.97 -5.62
C PHE A 93 -5.12 12.79 -5.47
N LYS A 94 -5.50 13.03 -4.21
CA LYS A 94 -6.63 13.90 -3.85
C LYS A 94 -6.09 15.06 -3.06
N TYR A 95 -5.82 16.16 -3.75
CA TYR A 95 -5.41 17.38 -3.09
C TYR A 95 -6.63 18.00 -2.40
N SER A 96 -6.44 18.52 -1.19
CA SER A 96 -7.54 19.12 -0.44
C SER A 96 -8.00 20.41 -1.11
N ASP A 97 -9.32 20.46 -1.36
CA ASP A 97 -10.05 21.24 -2.35
C ASP A 97 -9.82 20.72 -3.77
N ASP A 98 -10.89 20.27 -4.42
CA ASP A 98 -10.95 19.69 -5.77
C ASP A 98 -10.48 20.65 -6.88
N ASN A 99 -9.89 21.79 -6.50
CA ASN A 99 -9.22 22.74 -7.36
C ASN A 99 -7.70 22.55 -7.24
N GLU A 100 -7.13 21.84 -8.22
CA GLU A 100 -5.69 21.83 -8.46
C GLU A 100 -5.16 23.29 -8.49
N GLY A 101 -4.01 23.55 -7.86
CA GLY A 101 -3.41 24.89 -7.84
C GLY A 101 -3.67 25.75 -6.60
N THR A 102 -4.47 25.31 -5.61
CA THR A 102 -4.49 26.01 -4.31
C THR A 102 -3.13 25.98 -3.59
N ASN A 103 -2.88 26.95 -2.72
CA ASN A 103 -1.69 26.95 -1.86
C ASN A 103 -1.55 25.66 -1.03
N ILE A 104 -2.66 25.00 -0.71
CA ILE A 104 -2.68 23.77 0.08
C ILE A 104 -2.27 22.57 -0.78
N SER A 105 -2.85 22.43 -1.98
CA SER A 105 -2.50 21.35 -2.93
C SER A 105 -1.02 21.42 -3.32
N ILE A 106 -0.51 22.61 -3.63
CA ILE A 106 0.91 22.85 -3.93
C ILE A 106 1.80 22.41 -2.76
N ARG A 107 1.41 22.72 -1.51
CA ARG A 107 2.18 22.30 -0.32
C ARG A 107 2.14 20.78 -0.11
N GLN A 108 1.01 20.14 -0.39
CA GLN A 108 0.85 18.69 -0.32
C GLN A 108 1.74 17.98 -1.35
N GLN A 109 1.65 18.42 -2.62
CA GLN A 109 2.48 17.93 -3.72
C GLN A 109 3.97 18.07 -3.40
N ARG A 110 4.44 19.26 -2.99
CA ARG A 110 5.85 19.46 -2.58
C ARG A 110 6.28 18.55 -1.45
N ARG A 111 5.40 18.22 -0.49
CA ARG A 111 5.71 17.28 0.60
C ARG A 111 5.77 15.84 0.10
N PHE A 112 4.89 15.47 -0.82
CA PHE A 112 4.93 14.16 -1.47
C PHE A 112 6.22 14.00 -2.27
N GLU A 113 6.57 14.94 -3.14
CA GLU A 113 7.83 14.95 -3.91
C GLU A 113 9.06 14.89 -3.01
N ARG A 114 9.07 15.65 -1.90
CA ARG A 114 10.16 15.57 -0.91
C ARG A 114 10.26 14.17 -0.31
N SER A 115 9.13 13.51 -0.08
CA SER A 115 9.11 12.13 0.41
C SER A 115 9.66 11.16 -0.64
N CYS A 116 9.27 11.32 -1.92
CA CYS A 116 9.84 10.58 -3.04
C CYS A 116 11.37 10.74 -3.12
N ARG A 117 11.87 11.98 -3.14
CA ARG A 117 13.32 12.28 -3.15
C ARG A 117 14.02 11.64 -1.96
N SER A 118 13.43 11.68 -0.78
CA SER A 118 14.00 11.06 0.41
C SER A 118 14.09 9.53 0.31
N VAL A 119 13.14 8.88 -0.35
CA VAL A 119 13.10 7.43 -0.53
C VAL A 119 14.06 7.01 -1.66
N PHE A 120 14.09 7.76 -2.76
CA PHE A 120 14.89 7.43 -3.93
C PHE A 120 16.36 7.78 -3.79
N ASN A 121 16.70 8.75 -2.93
CA ASN A 121 18.10 9.10 -2.66
C ASN A 121 18.71 8.27 -1.52
N ASP A 122 18.16 7.07 -1.22
CA ASP A 122 18.58 6.12 -0.16
C ASP A 122 19.24 6.80 1.05
N ARG A 123 18.47 7.61 1.79
CA ARG A 123 18.98 8.34 2.96
C ARG A 123 19.51 7.44 4.08
N SER A 124 19.22 6.13 4.03
CA SER A 124 19.63 5.16 5.05
C SER A 124 21.09 4.75 4.92
N GLN A 125 21.69 4.92 3.74
CA GLN A 125 23.04 4.44 3.48
C GLN A 125 24.09 5.52 3.62
N LYS A 126 25.21 5.15 4.24
CA LYS A 126 26.38 6.01 4.39
C LYS A 126 27.16 6.05 3.06
N PRO A 127 27.80 7.19 2.73
CA PRO A 127 28.74 7.23 1.59
C PRO A 127 29.84 6.16 1.78
N PRO A 128 30.30 5.46 0.71
CA PRO A 128 29.99 5.63 -0.71
C PRO A 128 28.83 4.76 -1.24
N SER A 129 28.22 3.92 -0.40
CA SER A 129 27.17 2.94 -0.78
C SER A 129 25.82 3.52 -1.19
N ARG A 130 25.72 4.84 -1.29
CA ARG A 130 24.49 5.57 -1.59
C ARG A 130 24.20 5.48 -3.09
N ASN A 131 23.27 4.60 -3.44
CA ASN A 131 22.85 4.41 -4.84
C ASN A 131 21.47 5.05 -5.05
N PRO A 132 21.39 6.29 -5.56
CA PRO A 132 20.11 6.91 -5.85
C PRO A 132 19.37 6.15 -6.96
N ALA A 133 18.04 6.20 -6.92
CA ALA A 133 17.20 5.59 -7.93
C ALA A 133 17.29 6.37 -9.25
N THR A 134 18.00 5.84 -10.23
CA THR A 134 18.10 6.44 -11.57
C THR A 134 17.01 5.91 -12.51
N SER A 135 16.70 4.61 -12.43
CA SER A 135 15.69 3.97 -13.26
C SER A 135 14.31 3.89 -12.58
N ARG A 136 13.24 3.77 -13.38
CA ARG A 136 11.88 3.52 -12.86
C ARG A 136 11.81 2.22 -12.06
N SER A 137 12.51 1.18 -12.51
CA SER A 137 12.65 -0.09 -11.78
C SER A 137 13.32 0.08 -10.41
N ASP A 138 14.35 0.94 -10.30
CA ASP A 138 14.98 1.24 -9.02
C ASP A 138 14.05 1.99 -8.09
N GLN A 139 13.29 2.95 -8.61
CA GLN A 139 12.27 3.64 -7.83
C GLN A 139 11.22 2.65 -7.30
N LEU A 140 10.76 1.70 -8.13
CA LEU A 140 9.81 0.66 -7.72
C LEU A 140 10.41 -0.32 -6.70
N ARG A 141 11.69 -0.65 -6.82
CA ARG A 141 12.42 -1.49 -5.86
C ARG A 141 12.57 -0.79 -4.51
N LEU A 142 13.08 0.44 -4.50
CA LEU A 142 13.30 1.23 -3.29
C LEU A 142 11.98 1.62 -2.61
N SER A 143 10.96 1.97 -3.37
CA SER A 143 9.63 2.25 -2.82
C SER A 143 9.03 1.03 -2.12
N LYS A 144 9.19 -0.19 -2.68
CA LYS A 144 8.80 -1.44 -1.98
C LYS A 144 9.63 -1.68 -0.71
N GLN A 145 10.94 -1.48 -0.77
CA GLN A 145 11.85 -1.63 0.38
C GLN A 145 11.49 -0.70 1.54
N HIS A 146 11.29 0.59 1.23
CA HIS A 146 10.89 1.62 2.20
C HIS A 146 9.38 1.64 2.48
N ARG A 147 8.62 0.78 1.81
CA ARG A 147 7.17 0.62 1.96
C ARG A 147 6.40 1.93 1.75
N PHE A 148 6.79 2.66 0.73
CA PHE A 148 6.25 3.95 0.29
C PHE A 148 5.54 3.79 -1.05
N LEU A 149 4.28 4.25 -1.17
CA LEU A 149 3.52 4.18 -2.42
C LEU A 149 3.89 5.35 -3.32
N VAL A 150 4.21 5.05 -4.58
CA VAL A 150 4.62 6.03 -5.60
C VAL A 150 3.70 5.97 -6.82
N ASP A 151 3.22 4.78 -7.16
CA ASP A 151 2.46 4.51 -8.39
C ASP A 151 1.04 4.03 -8.08
N HIS A 152 0.09 4.31 -8.97
CA HIS A 152 -1.30 3.87 -8.90
C HIS A 152 -1.42 2.35 -8.96
N LEU A 153 -0.62 1.71 -9.82
CA LEU A 153 -0.61 0.24 -9.99
C LEU A 153 0.28 -0.47 -8.97
N GLN A 154 1.04 0.28 -8.16
CA GLN A 154 1.89 -0.31 -7.14
C GLN A 154 1.07 -0.83 -5.96
N HIS A 155 1.49 -1.98 -5.44
CA HIS A 155 1.05 -2.44 -4.14
C HIS A 155 2.23 -2.78 -3.24
N ILE A 156 2.01 -2.68 -1.93
CA ILE A 156 3.02 -2.91 -0.89
C ILE A 156 2.43 -3.82 0.18
N ASN A 157 3.13 -4.90 0.46
CA ASN A 157 2.75 -5.86 1.48
C ASN A 157 3.61 -5.65 2.74
N LYS A 158 2.97 -5.21 3.83
CA LYS A 158 3.60 -5.05 5.15
C LYS A 158 3.26 -6.25 6.03
N PRO A 159 4.25 -7.02 6.51
CA PRO A 159 3.98 -8.16 7.38
C PRO A 159 3.40 -7.73 8.74
N VAL A 160 2.42 -8.49 9.24
CA VAL A 160 1.95 -8.36 10.62
C VAL A 160 2.88 -9.18 11.52
N MET A 161 3.70 -8.50 12.33
CA MET A 161 4.87 -9.11 12.95
C MET A 161 4.57 -9.98 14.17
N HIS A 162 3.49 -9.71 14.91
CA HIS A 162 3.18 -10.37 16.19
C HIS A 162 2.18 -11.54 16.08
N LEU A 163 1.57 -11.74 14.91
CA LEU A 163 0.68 -12.87 14.62
C LEU A 163 1.40 -13.89 13.77
N LYS A 164 1.80 -15.00 14.40
CA LYS A 164 2.59 -16.06 13.78
C LYS A 164 2.01 -17.41 14.11
N TYR A 165 2.15 -18.33 13.16
CA TYR A 165 1.93 -19.75 13.41
C TYR A 165 2.98 -20.31 14.39
N LYS A 166 2.55 -21.28 15.20
CA LYS A 166 3.43 -22.09 16.05
C LYS A 166 4.42 -22.88 15.19
N LYS A 167 5.58 -23.18 15.77
CA LYS A 167 6.64 -23.97 15.10
C LYS A 167 6.36 -25.47 15.30
N CYS A 168 5.34 -25.98 14.62
CA CYS A 168 4.97 -27.40 14.68
C CYS A 168 4.42 -27.91 13.33
N SER A 169 4.24 -29.22 13.22
CA SER A 169 3.61 -29.88 12.06
C SER A 169 2.12 -29.51 11.96
N THR A 170 1.41 -29.52 13.09
CA THR A 170 -0.01 -29.16 13.23
C THR A 170 -0.26 -27.65 13.27
N ARG A 171 0.64 -26.83 12.72
CA ARG A 171 0.59 -25.36 12.81
C ARG A 171 -0.70 -24.70 12.30
N PHE A 172 -1.44 -25.39 11.43
CA PHE A 172 -2.72 -24.96 10.86
C PHE A 172 -3.94 -25.44 11.65
N ASP A 173 -3.74 -26.23 12.70
CA ASP A 173 -4.79 -26.66 13.60
C ASP A 173 -5.33 -25.46 14.38
N PRO A 174 -6.62 -25.10 14.20
CA PRO A 174 -7.25 -24.00 14.90
C PRO A 174 -7.26 -24.18 16.43
N THR A 175 -7.29 -25.42 16.94
CA THR A 175 -7.36 -25.70 18.38
C THR A 175 -6.13 -25.24 19.15
N LEU A 176 -5.00 -25.06 18.45
CA LEU A 176 -3.75 -24.61 19.06
C LEU A 176 -3.74 -23.11 19.41
N TYR A 177 -4.75 -22.35 19.01
CA TYR A 177 -4.80 -20.90 19.17
C TYR A 177 -6.10 -20.47 19.84
N ASN A 178 -6.00 -19.50 20.76
CA ASN A 178 -7.17 -18.93 21.44
C ASN A 178 -7.89 -17.87 20.57
N PHE A 179 -7.65 -17.86 19.26
CA PHE A 179 -8.19 -16.95 18.27
C PHE A 179 -8.27 -17.62 16.90
N PRO A 180 -9.18 -17.20 16.02
CA PRO A 180 -9.32 -17.78 14.69
C PRO A 180 -8.10 -17.49 13.82
N ILE A 181 -7.67 -18.50 13.07
CA ILE A 181 -6.50 -18.44 12.19
C ILE A 181 -6.90 -18.71 10.74
N PRO A 182 -6.14 -18.22 9.75
CA PRO A 182 -6.31 -18.64 8.38
C PRO A 182 -5.72 -20.06 8.21
N TYR A 183 -6.55 -21.04 7.86
CA TYR A 183 -6.09 -22.43 7.61
C TYR A 183 -6.21 -22.81 6.12
N HIS A 184 -7.13 -22.20 5.37
CA HIS A 184 -7.23 -22.35 3.91
C HIS A 184 -6.37 -21.29 3.20
N LEU A 185 -5.06 -21.54 3.11
CA LEU A 185 -4.10 -20.62 2.50
C LEU A 185 -4.11 -20.61 0.97
N ASP A 186 -4.78 -21.58 0.34
CA ASP A 186 -4.82 -21.75 -1.11
C ASP A 186 -6.07 -21.14 -1.76
N ARG A 187 -6.91 -20.42 -0.99
CA ARG A 187 -7.98 -19.60 -1.57
C ARG A 187 -7.35 -18.48 -2.42
N VAL A 188 -7.19 -18.76 -3.71
CA VAL A 188 -7.25 -17.73 -4.74
C VAL A 188 -8.65 -17.12 -4.58
N GLN A 189 -8.72 -15.97 -3.92
CA GLN A 189 -9.97 -15.22 -3.87
C GLN A 189 -10.18 -14.65 -5.28
N VAL A 190 -10.83 -15.46 -6.13
CA VAL A 190 -11.35 -15.03 -7.43
C VAL A 190 -12.31 -13.89 -7.12
N LYS A 191 -11.92 -12.67 -7.46
CA LYS A 191 -12.91 -11.63 -7.72
C LYS A 191 -13.42 -11.93 -9.12
N GLU A 192 -14.70 -12.24 -9.25
CA GLU A 192 -15.45 -11.79 -10.42
C GLU A 192 -15.36 -10.26 -10.40
N HIS A 193 -14.32 -9.73 -11.03
CA HIS A 193 -14.41 -8.41 -11.60
C HIS A 193 -15.34 -8.58 -12.80
N VAL A 194 -16.62 -8.24 -12.62
CA VAL A 194 -17.51 -7.93 -13.74
C VAL A 194 -16.81 -6.79 -14.49
N MET A 195 -16.09 -7.14 -15.54
CA MET A 195 -15.63 -6.17 -16.53
C MET A 195 -16.89 -5.69 -17.22
N VAL A 196 -17.24 -4.43 -16.98
CA VAL A 196 -18.20 -3.73 -17.81
C VAL A 196 -17.69 -3.82 -19.24
N ASN A 197 -18.49 -4.46 -20.09
CA ASN A 197 -18.18 -4.79 -21.47
C ASN A 197 -17.63 -3.57 -22.22
N GLU A 198 -16.42 -3.70 -22.78
CA GLU A 198 -15.92 -2.83 -23.83
C GLU A 198 -16.62 -3.24 -25.15
N PRO A 199 -17.21 -2.30 -25.91
CA PRO A 199 -17.97 -2.65 -27.10
C PRO A 199 -17.04 -3.15 -28.22
N LEU A 200 -17.31 -4.37 -28.69
CA LEU A 200 -16.68 -4.96 -29.86
C LEU A 200 -17.03 -4.12 -31.11
N ILE A 201 -16.03 -3.48 -31.69
CA ILE A 201 -16.13 -2.89 -33.04
C ILE A 201 -16.13 -4.05 -34.05
N PRO A 202 -17.13 -4.17 -34.94
CA PRO A 202 -17.15 -5.24 -35.94
C PRO A 202 -16.15 -4.92 -37.06
N GLN A 203 -15.13 -5.75 -37.24
CA GLN A 203 -14.33 -5.78 -38.46
C GLN A 203 -14.98 -6.72 -39.47
N ASN A 204 -15.62 -6.14 -40.48
CA ASN A 204 -15.91 -6.80 -41.75
C ASN A 204 -15.16 -6.07 -42.87
N TYR A 205 -14.88 -6.81 -43.95
CA TYR A 205 -14.26 -6.45 -45.25
C TYR A 205 -12.78 -6.87 -45.46
N VAL A 206 -12.59 -8.18 -45.66
CA VAL A 206 -12.30 -8.89 -46.95
C VAL A 206 -11.16 -8.41 -47.88
N ALA A 207 -10.36 -9.42 -48.26
CA ALA A 207 -9.57 -9.68 -49.50
C ALA A 207 -8.25 -8.92 -49.73
N THR A 208 -7.11 -9.61 -49.74
CA THR A 208 -6.46 -10.37 -50.85
C THR A 208 -5.50 -9.49 -51.64
N THR A 209 -4.20 -9.75 -51.54
CA THR A 209 -3.30 -10.12 -52.67
C THR A 209 -1.88 -10.31 -52.17
N ALA A 210 -1.18 -11.21 -52.85
CA ALA A 210 0.11 -11.76 -52.49
C ALA A 210 1.31 -10.95 -53.01
N SER A 211 2.48 -11.36 -52.50
CA SER A 211 3.76 -11.48 -53.22
C SER A 211 4.86 -10.44 -53.02
N ALA A 212 6.06 -11.03 -52.93
CA ALA A 212 7.38 -10.52 -53.32
C ALA A 212 8.27 -9.85 -52.25
N THR A 213 9.12 -10.70 -51.67
CA THR A 213 10.52 -10.48 -51.27
C THR A 213 11.27 -9.50 -52.19
N LEU A 214 12.07 -8.59 -51.63
CA LEU A 214 13.43 -8.24 -52.09
C LEU A 214 14.19 -7.40 -51.04
N SER A 215 15.50 -7.64 -51.05
CA SER A 215 16.61 -7.28 -50.14
C SER A 215 17.00 -5.77 -50.18
N PRO A 216 17.85 -5.26 -49.26
CA PRO A 216 17.96 -3.85 -48.91
C PRO A 216 18.99 -3.08 -49.75
N GLN A 217 18.77 -1.78 -49.94
CA GLN A 217 19.77 -0.84 -50.43
C GLN A 217 19.96 0.35 -49.50
N GLU A 218 21.24 0.64 -49.28
CA GLU A 218 21.84 1.71 -48.51
C GLU A 218 21.38 3.10 -48.94
N PHE A 219 21.27 4.05 -48.01
CA PHE A 219 21.43 5.46 -48.34
C PHE A 219 22.32 6.17 -47.31
N ARG A 220 23.39 6.74 -47.86
CA ARG A 220 24.44 7.51 -47.19
C ARG A 220 23.93 8.86 -46.72
N LEU A 221 24.63 9.34 -45.69
CA LEU A 221 24.77 10.71 -45.19
C LEU A 221 24.89 11.77 -46.29
N SER A 222 24.27 12.93 -46.07
CA SER A 222 24.89 14.22 -46.39
C SER A 222 24.42 15.29 -45.41
N HIS A 223 25.39 15.87 -44.70
CA HIS A 223 25.24 17.07 -43.89
C HIS A 223 25.19 18.30 -44.79
N LYS A 224 24.32 19.24 -44.45
CA LYS A 224 24.57 20.68 -44.52
C LYS A 224 24.11 21.31 -43.22
#